data_AF-A0A1Q9DYD8-F1
#
_entry.id   AF-A0A1Q9DYD8-F1
#
_cell.length_a   1.000
_cell.length_b   1.000
_cell.length_c   1.000
_cell.angle_alpha   90.00
_cell.angle_beta   90.00
_cell.angle_gamma   90.00
#
_symmetry.space_group_name_H-M   'P 1'
#
loop_
_entity.id
_entity.type
_entity.pdbx_description
1 polymer ?
#
loop_
_entity_poly.entity_id
_entity_poly.type
_entity_poly.pdbx_seq_one_letter_code
_entity_poly.pdbx_strand_id
1 'polypeptide(L)'
;MKRFFETFVKERSMYYLCSNIVKPLTKPYQLSFAELVGPKRIRWFVSHFWGMPVRHFMDAVRKHALSDQEEWRESAYWICTFSNSQWHVKEELGNGQWEQSSFYLALTSPDCKGTAMVLDEGVQPLQRIWCLFEVYHTICLSRDGRSQGLLLCTSTGVLQEGKAGADVAVAVAERAKDLDTRSAKATSEEDRQMIHRLIEQMPGFEAMNSFVRETIYYALEASHQHYESAFKKLVTEFAATRGALVSSTLPLPTLLTGRSTHGEFRSGTGNSKGS
;
A
#
# COMPACT_ATOMS: atom_id res chain seq x y z
N MET A 1 -13.19 -2.64 -29.17
CA MET A 1 -13.78 -3.55 -28.14
C MET A 1 -12.87 -3.75 -26.92
N LYS A 2 -11.58 -4.09 -27.07
CA LYS A 2 -10.65 -4.34 -25.92
C LYS A 2 -10.45 -3.17 -24.94
N ARG A 3 -10.37 -1.90 -25.41
CA ARG A 3 -10.18 -0.73 -24.53
C ARG A 3 -11.41 -0.33 -23.70
N PHE A 4 -12.62 -0.68 -24.12
CA PHE A 4 -13.85 -0.26 -23.42
C PHE A 4 -13.98 -0.97 -22.07
N PHE A 5 -13.70 -2.28 -22.03
CA PHE A 5 -13.77 -3.07 -20.81
C PHE A 5 -12.56 -2.90 -19.89
N GLU A 6 -11.48 -2.31 -20.40
CA GLU A 6 -10.24 -2.13 -19.63
C GLU A 6 -10.47 -1.28 -18.38
N THR A 7 -11.18 -0.15 -18.52
CA THR A 7 -11.55 0.69 -17.37
C THR A 7 -12.49 -0.04 -16.42
N PHE A 8 -13.44 -0.83 -16.96
CA PHE A 8 -14.37 -1.60 -16.15
C PHE A 8 -13.68 -2.66 -15.31
N VAL A 9 -12.63 -3.34 -15.80
CA VAL A 9 -11.88 -4.33 -15.01
C VAL A 9 -10.97 -3.64 -13.99
N LYS A 10 -10.37 -2.50 -14.36
CA LYS A 10 -9.44 -1.75 -13.50
C LYS A 10 -10.07 -1.24 -12.21
N GLU A 11 -11.33 -0.80 -12.26
CA GLU A 11 -12.07 -0.32 -11.08
C GLU A 11 -12.70 -1.45 -10.26
N ARG A 12 -12.51 -2.71 -10.64
CA ARG A 12 -13.05 -3.87 -9.92
C ARG A 12 -12.03 -4.45 -8.97
N SER A 13 -12.51 -5.23 -8.01
CA SER A 13 -11.69 -5.85 -6.98
C SER A 13 -11.09 -7.18 -7.44
N MET A 14 -10.17 -7.75 -6.66
CA MET A 14 -9.62 -9.09 -6.92
C MET A 14 -10.70 -10.18 -6.84
N TYR A 15 -11.78 -9.98 -6.07
CA TYR A 15 -12.95 -10.87 -6.08
C TYR A 15 -13.57 -10.97 -7.49
N TYR A 16 -13.71 -9.84 -8.18
CA TYR A 16 -14.23 -9.80 -9.53
C TYR A 16 -13.25 -10.43 -10.51
N LEU A 17 -11.96 -10.08 -10.43
CA LEU A 17 -10.92 -10.62 -11.30
C LEU A 17 -10.81 -12.15 -11.16
N CYS A 18 -10.82 -12.66 -9.93
CA CYS A 18 -10.78 -14.08 -9.64
C CYS A 18 -11.97 -14.81 -10.27
N SER A 19 -13.18 -14.31 -10.05
CA SER A 19 -14.42 -14.97 -10.49
C SER A 19 -14.65 -14.90 -12.00
N ASN A 20 -14.22 -13.81 -12.66
CA ASN A 20 -14.55 -13.54 -14.07
C ASN A 20 -13.38 -13.76 -15.03
N ILE A 21 -12.15 -13.89 -14.52
CA ILE A 21 -10.95 -14.10 -15.35
C ILE A 21 -10.18 -15.33 -14.91
N VAL A 22 -9.70 -15.36 -13.66
CA VAL A 22 -8.82 -16.45 -13.19
C VAL A 22 -9.53 -17.80 -13.23
N LYS A 23 -10.68 -17.93 -12.55
CA LYS A 23 -11.43 -19.19 -12.51
C LYS A 23 -11.86 -19.65 -13.91
N PRO A 24 -12.45 -18.81 -14.79
CA PRO A 24 -12.77 -19.23 -16.16
C PRO A 24 -11.57 -19.75 -16.96
N LEU A 25 -10.40 -19.11 -16.85
CA LEU A 25 -9.19 -19.53 -17.56
C LEU A 25 -8.61 -20.85 -17.01
N THR A 26 -8.66 -21.06 -15.69
CA THR A 26 -8.11 -22.28 -15.08
C THR A 26 -9.10 -23.44 -15.00
N LYS A 27 -10.39 -23.23 -15.28
CA LYS A 27 -11.46 -24.24 -15.20
C LYS A 27 -11.14 -25.58 -15.88
N PRO A 28 -10.55 -25.63 -17.10
CA PRO A 28 -10.30 -26.91 -17.77
C PRO A 28 -9.28 -27.80 -17.04
N TYR A 29 -8.35 -27.19 -16.30
CA TYR A 29 -7.22 -27.88 -15.69
C TYR A 29 -7.28 -27.91 -14.16
N GLN A 30 -8.07 -27.03 -13.55
CA GLN A 30 -8.19 -26.83 -12.10
C GLN A 30 -6.87 -26.52 -11.38
N LEU A 31 -5.90 -25.97 -12.11
CA LEU A 31 -4.62 -25.50 -11.60
C LEU A 31 -4.72 -24.04 -11.10
N SER A 32 -3.68 -23.57 -10.42
CA SER A 32 -3.49 -22.13 -10.23
C SER A 32 -3.26 -21.43 -11.57
N PHE A 33 -3.45 -20.10 -11.59
CA PHE A 33 -3.14 -19.33 -12.80
C PHE A 33 -1.66 -19.33 -13.12
N ALA A 34 -0.80 -19.28 -12.09
CA ALA A 34 0.64 -19.32 -12.23
C ALA A 34 1.14 -20.62 -12.89
N GLU A 35 0.58 -21.77 -12.50
CA GLU A 35 0.89 -23.06 -13.13
C GLU A 35 0.42 -23.11 -14.59
N LEU A 36 -0.75 -22.53 -14.88
CA LEU A 36 -1.30 -22.50 -16.24
C LEU A 36 -0.42 -21.69 -17.22
N VAL A 37 0.10 -20.54 -16.79
CA VAL A 37 0.86 -19.62 -17.67
C VAL A 37 2.37 -19.86 -17.67
N GLY A 38 2.88 -20.65 -16.72
CA GLY A 38 4.30 -20.92 -16.54
C GLY A 38 4.83 -20.30 -15.24
N PRO A 39 5.10 -21.12 -14.20
CA PRO A 39 5.53 -20.61 -12.90
C PRO A 39 6.96 -20.06 -12.97
N LYS A 40 7.24 -19.05 -12.13
CA LYS A 40 8.57 -18.49 -11.90
C LYS A 40 8.95 -18.62 -10.43
N ARG A 41 10.25 -18.66 -10.15
CA ARG A 41 10.76 -18.53 -8.78
C ARG A 41 10.38 -17.17 -8.23
N ILE A 42 9.78 -17.17 -7.05
CA ILE A 42 9.28 -15.95 -6.41
C ILE A 42 10.44 -15.09 -5.93
N ARG A 43 10.25 -13.77 -5.94
CA ARG A 43 11.20 -12.81 -5.38
C ARG A 43 10.57 -12.00 -4.25
N TRP A 44 9.28 -11.69 -4.41
CA TRP A 44 8.51 -10.91 -3.45
C TRP A 44 7.18 -11.58 -3.16
N PHE A 45 6.83 -11.67 -1.88
CA PHE A 45 5.49 -12.05 -1.46
C PHE A 45 4.59 -10.82 -1.43
N VAL A 46 3.39 -10.89 -2.01
CA VAL A 46 2.45 -9.78 -2.00
C VAL A 46 1.33 -10.02 -0.99
N SER A 47 1.29 -9.18 0.05
CA SER A 47 0.19 -9.11 1.01
C SER A 47 -0.82 -8.06 0.54
N HIS A 48 -2.10 -8.40 0.42
CA HIS A 48 -3.11 -7.45 -0.07
C HIS A 48 -4.55 -7.77 0.37
N PHE A 49 -5.40 -6.75 0.37
CA PHE A 49 -6.84 -6.92 0.53
C PHE A 49 -7.54 -7.11 -0.82
N TRP A 50 -8.29 -8.20 -0.97
CA TRP A 50 -8.97 -8.53 -2.22
C TRP A 50 -10.03 -7.53 -2.66
N GLY A 51 -10.60 -6.73 -1.74
CA GLY A 51 -11.61 -5.73 -2.07
C GLY A 51 -11.05 -4.46 -2.71
N MET A 52 -9.73 -4.26 -2.67
CA MET A 52 -9.06 -3.12 -3.30
C MET A 52 -9.22 -3.15 -4.83
N PRO A 53 -9.37 -1.98 -5.48
CA PRO A 53 -9.37 -1.89 -6.94
C PRO A 53 -8.09 -2.46 -7.57
N VAL A 54 -8.24 -3.28 -8.62
CA VAL A 54 -7.14 -3.90 -9.34
C VAL A 54 -6.18 -2.85 -9.90
N ARG A 55 -6.68 -1.69 -10.34
CA ARG A 55 -5.82 -0.56 -10.77
C ARG A 55 -4.82 -0.17 -9.69
N HIS A 56 -5.31 0.12 -8.48
CA HIS A 56 -4.46 0.54 -7.36
C HIS A 56 -3.44 -0.54 -7.03
N PHE A 57 -3.89 -1.80 -6.99
CA PHE A 57 -3.01 -2.93 -6.76
C PHE A 57 -1.89 -3.03 -7.80
N MET A 58 -2.24 -2.96 -9.09
CA MET A 58 -1.27 -3.07 -10.19
C MET A 58 -0.29 -1.89 -10.20
N ASP A 59 -0.78 -0.68 -9.92
CA ASP A 59 0.07 0.51 -9.84
C ASP A 59 1.04 0.38 -8.66
N ALA A 60 0.60 -0.11 -7.49
CA ALA A 60 1.46 -0.33 -6.33
C ALA A 60 2.56 -1.37 -6.60
N VAL A 61 2.20 -2.53 -7.16
CA VAL A 61 3.17 -3.58 -7.53
C VAL A 61 4.16 -3.05 -8.58
N ARG A 62 3.67 -2.30 -9.57
CA ARG A 62 4.53 -1.69 -10.59
C ARG A 62 5.50 -0.68 -9.98
N LYS A 63 5.02 0.18 -9.08
CA LYS A 63 5.87 1.19 -8.41
C LYS A 63 6.94 0.52 -7.57
N HIS A 64 6.61 -0.54 -6.84
CA HIS A 64 7.57 -1.36 -6.11
C HIS A 64 8.59 -2.02 -7.05
N ALA A 65 8.14 -2.62 -8.16
CA ALA A 65 9.06 -3.24 -9.12
C ALA A 65 10.03 -2.23 -9.76
N LEU A 66 9.59 -0.99 -9.99
CA LEU A 66 10.43 0.10 -10.50
C LEU A 66 11.35 0.71 -9.44
N SER A 67 11.08 0.46 -8.17
CA SER A 67 11.84 0.98 -7.05
C SER A 67 12.94 0.03 -6.60
N ASP A 68 12.73 -1.28 -6.80
CA ASP A 68 13.72 -2.34 -6.70
C ASP A 68 14.91 -2.04 -7.65
N GLN A 69 16.14 -2.13 -7.13
CA GLN A 69 17.36 -1.74 -7.85
C GLN A 69 17.76 -2.73 -8.95
N GLU A 70 17.17 -3.91 -8.95
CA GLU A 70 17.41 -4.96 -9.93
C GLU A 70 16.49 -4.83 -11.15
N GLU A 71 16.72 -5.65 -12.18
CA GLU A 71 15.89 -5.60 -13.36
C GLU A 71 14.47 -6.07 -13.04
N TRP A 72 13.53 -5.12 -12.98
CA TRP A 72 12.11 -5.33 -12.68
C TRP A 72 11.44 -6.44 -13.50
N ARG A 73 11.99 -6.78 -14.69
CA ARG A 73 11.51 -7.87 -15.56
C ARG A 73 11.78 -9.27 -14.99
N GLU A 74 12.78 -9.38 -14.14
CA GLU A 74 13.16 -10.62 -13.46
C GLU A 74 12.47 -10.76 -12.09
N SER A 75 11.81 -9.70 -11.60
CA SER A 75 11.06 -9.75 -10.34
C SER A 75 9.72 -10.47 -10.51
N ALA A 76 9.62 -11.64 -9.89
CA ALA A 76 8.38 -12.39 -9.79
C ALA A 76 7.69 -12.14 -8.44
N TYR A 77 6.39 -11.90 -8.50
CA TYR A 77 5.55 -11.62 -7.33
C TYR A 77 4.63 -12.79 -7.07
N TRP A 78 4.69 -13.34 -5.87
CA TRP A 78 3.69 -14.29 -5.41
C TRP A 78 2.44 -13.52 -4.97
N ILE A 79 1.31 -13.77 -5.63
CA ILE A 79 0.04 -13.09 -5.36
C ILE A 79 -1.01 -14.18 -5.20
N CYS A 80 -1.63 -14.28 -4.03
CA CYS A 80 -2.50 -15.42 -3.68
C CYS A 80 -3.64 -15.67 -4.68
N THR A 81 -4.17 -14.62 -5.34
CA THR A 81 -5.20 -14.75 -6.38
C THR A 81 -4.72 -15.57 -7.60
N PHE A 82 -3.44 -15.46 -7.96
CA PHE A 82 -2.86 -16.11 -9.14
C PHE A 82 -2.05 -17.37 -8.79
N SER A 83 -1.38 -17.36 -7.64
CA SER A 83 -0.49 -18.44 -7.21
C SER A 83 -1.23 -19.63 -6.61
N ASN A 84 -2.34 -19.40 -5.91
CA ASN A 84 -3.12 -20.50 -5.31
C ASN A 84 -4.09 -21.06 -6.36
N SER A 85 -4.30 -22.38 -6.33
CA SER A 85 -5.43 -23.00 -7.02
C SER A 85 -6.75 -22.54 -6.41
N GLN A 86 -7.49 -21.73 -7.17
CA GLN A 86 -8.80 -21.21 -6.75
C GLN A 86 -9.91 -22.29 -6.75
N TRP A 87 -9.55 -23.52 -7.08
CA TRP A 87 -10.40 -24.72 -7.06
C TRP A 87 -10.18 -25.56 -5.81
N HIS A 88 -8.97 -25.53 -5.24
CA HIS A 88 -8.54 -26.33 -4.10
C HIS A 88 -8.13 -25.43 -2.92
N VAL A 89 -8.97 -24.44 -2.60
CA VAL A 89 -8.63 -23.40 -1.63
C VAL A 89 -8.33 -24.00 -0.25
N LYS A 90 -9.02 -25.06 0.16
CA LYS A 90 -8.82 -25.67 1.48
C LYS A 90 -7.43 -26.29 1.59
N GLU A 91 -6.96 -26.92 0.52
CA GLU A 91 -5.63 -27.48 0.38
C GLU A 91 -4.56 -26.38 0.38
N GLU A 92 -4.79 -25.28 -0.34
CA GLU A 92 -3.91 -24.11 -0.39
C GLU A 92 -3.77 -23.40 0.98
N LEU A 93 -4.78 -23.53 1.84
CA LEU A 93 -4.75 -23.07 3.24
C LEU A 93 -4.16 -24.11 4.21
N GLY A 94 -3.65 -25.23 3.69
CA GLY A 94 -2.95 -26.27 4.47
C GLY A 94 -3.87 -27.23 5.21
N ASN A 95 -5.17 -27.29 4.87
CA ASN A 95 -6.14 -28.20 5.50
C ASN A 95 -6.18 -28.14 7.05
N GLY A 96 -5.97 -26.95 7.62
CA GLY A 96 -5.94 -26.72 9.07
C GLY A 96 -4.54 -26.82 9.70
N GLN A 97 -3.50 -27.09 8.91
CA GLN A 97 -2.10 -26.98 9.30
C GLN A 97 -1.48 -25.82 8.52
N TRP A 98 -1.36 -24.65 9.15
CA TRP A 98 -0.95 -23.42 8.47
C TRP A 98 0.47 -23.53 7.88
N GLU A 99 1.34 -24.37 8.44
CA GLU A 99 2.68 -24.67 7.94
C GLU A 99 2.66 -25.32 6.55
N GLN A 100 1.55 -25.96 6.20
CA GLN A 100 1.34 -26.58 4.89
C GLN A 100 0.64 -25.63 3.90
N SER A 101 0.25 -24.43 4.35
CA SER A 101 -0.39 -23.46 3.46
C SER A 101 0.60 -22.92 2.43
N SER A 102 0.11 -22.69 1.22
CA SER A 102 0.89 -22.06 0.14
C SER A 102 1.38 -20.67 0.53
N PHE A 103 0.67 -20.00 1.45
CA PHE A 103 1.08 -18.74 2.06
C PHE A 103 2.38 -18.88 2.83
N TYR A 104 2.45 -19.82 3.78
CA TYR A 104 3.65 -20.07 4.58
C TYR A 104 4.82 -20.54 3.71
N LEU A 105 4.56 -21.48 2.79
CA LEU A 105 5.57 -22.03 1.90
C LEU A 105 6.18 -20.96 0.98
N ALA A 106 5.36 -20.04 0.47
CA ALA A 106 5.85 -18.91 -0.31
C ALA A 106 6.65 -17.92 0.55
N LEU A 107 6.14 -17.52 1.71
CA LEU A 107 6.85 -16.59 2.61
C LEU A 107 8.21 -17.10 3.05
N THR A 108 8.32 -18.41 3.33
CA THR A 108 9.55 -19.03 3.85
C THR A 108 10.50 -19.53 2.75
N SER A 109 10.12 -19.39 1.49
CA SER A 109 10.96 -19.77 0.35
C SER A 109 12.30 -19.04 0.41
N PRO A 110 13.44 -19.73 0.17
CA PRO A 110 14.77 -19.10 0.18
C PRO A 110 14.95 -17.95 -0.82
N ASP A 111 14.19 -17.97 -1.92
CA ASP A 111 14.25 -16.94 -2.97
C ASP A 111 13.36 -15.72 -2.65
N CYS A 112 12.49 -15.81 -1.63
CA CYS A 112 11.63 -14.72 -1.21
C CYS A 112 12.42 -13.70 -0.38
N LYS A 113 12.58 -12.48 -0.92
CA LYS A 113 13.29 -11.39 -0.25
C LYS A 113 12.51 -10.79 0.91
N GLY A 114 11.19 -10.77 0.84
CA GLY A 114 10.34 -10.13 1.83
C GLY A 114 8.92 -9.91 1.33
N THR A 115 8.18 -9.07 2.06
CA THR A 115 6.76 -8.88 1.85
C THR A 115 6.47 -7.47 1.36
N ALA A 116 5.92 -7.37 0.14
CA ALA A 116 5.33 -6.15 -0.39
C ALA A 116 3.84 -6.11 0.00
N MET A 117 3.50 -5.32 1.02
CA MET A 117 2.11 -5.10 1.42
C MET A 117 1.50 -3.97 0.62
N VAL A 118 0.50 -4.28 -0.19
CA VAL A 118 -0.24 -3.30 -0.98
C VAL A 118 -1.34 -2.70 -0.14
N LEU A 119 -1.28 -1.38 0.08
CA LEU A 119 -2.22 -0.63 0.91
C LEU A 119 -2.66 0.69 0.27
N ASP A 120 -3.74 1.23 0.82
CA ASP A 120 -4.27 2.57 0.58
C ASP A 120 -4.45 3.29 1.93
N GLU A 121 -5.04 4.49 1.91
CA GLU A 121 -5.34 5.30 3.10
C GLU A 121 -6.27 4.58 4.10
N GLY A 122 -6.98 3.53 3.64
CA GLY A 122 -7.84 2.71 4.48
C GLY A 122 -7.10 1.65 5.29
N VAL A 123 -5.83 1.36 4.98
CA VAL A 123 -4.96 0.33 5.60
C VAL A 123 -5.65 -1.02 5.84
N GLN A 124 -6.63 -1.34 4.99
CA GLN A 124 -7.50 -2.50 5.17
C GLN A 124 -6.76 -3.84 5.26
N PRO A 125 -5.61 -4.09 4.57
CA PRO A 125 -4.86 -5.33 4.76
C PRO A 125 -4.53 -5.60 6.24
N LEU A 126 -4.14 -4.59 7.02
CA LEU A 126 -3.79 -4.76 8.44
C LEU A 126 -5.02 -5.06 9.34
N GLN A 127 -6.22 -5.07 8.77
CA GLN A 127 -7.46 -5.45 9.45
C GLN A 127 -7.97 -6.85 8.99
N ARG A 128 -7.16 -7.60 8.24
CA ARG A 128 -7.51 -8.92 7.70
C ARG A 128 -6.62 -9.99 8.31
N ILE A 129 -7.21 -11.05 8.83
CA ILE A 129 -6.46 -12.02 9.62
C ILE A 129 -5.35 -12.73 8.81
N TRP A 130 -5.60 -13.08 7.55
CA TRP A 130 -4.60 -13.69 6.68
C TRP A 130 -3.45 -12.74 6.33
N CYS A 131 -3.71 -11.44 6.17
CA CYS A 131 -2.64 -10.46 6.02
C CYS A 131 -1.82 -10.31 7.31
N LEU A 132 -2.44 -10.46 8.48
CA LEU A 132 -1.71 -10.47 9.74
C LEU A 132 -0.86 -11.72 9.94
N PHE A 133 -1.32 -12.87 9.47
CA PHE A 133 -0.49 -14.08 9.37
C PHE A 133 0.77 -13.83 8.51
N GLU A 134 0.61 -13.14 7.38
CA GLU A 134 1.72 -12.79 6.49
C GLU A 134 2.70 -11.80 7.14
N VAL A 135 2.19 -10.78 7.83
CA VAL A 135 3.01 -9.83 8.62
C VAL A 135 3.74 -10.55 9.75
N TYR A 136 3.04 -11.41 10.49
CA TYR A 136 3.62 -12.19 11.58
C TYR A 136 4.84 -12.99 11.11
N HIS A 137 4.71 -13.75 10.02
CA HIS A 137 5.85 -14.53 9.51
C HIS A 137 6.94 -13.63 8.93
N THR A 138 6.59 -12.50 8.33
CA THR A 138 7.56 -11.49 7.89
C THR A 138 8.41 -11.00 9.07
N ILE A 139 7.79 -10.73 10.23
CA ILE A 139 8.51 -10.32 11.45
C ILE A 139 9.49 -11.41 11.89
N CYS A 140 9.03 -12.65 12.00
CA CYS A 140 9.87 -13.78 12.41
C CYS A 140 11.06 -13.95 11.46
N LEU A 141 10.81 -13.98 10.15
CA LEU A 141 11.85 -14.14 9.15
C LEU A 141 12.84 -12.97 9.12
N SER A 142 12.40 -11.75 9.41
CA SER A 142 13.28 -10.58 9.47
C SER A 142 14.22 -10.63 10.66
N ARG A 143 13.72 -11.08 11.82
CA ARG A 143 14.54 -11.30 13.03
C ARG A 143 15.60 -12.37 12.82
N ASP A 144 15.28 -13.38 12.03
CA ASP A 144 16.21 -14.46 11.65
C ASP A 144 17.18 -14.06 10.52
N GLY A 145 17.09 -12.84 9.99
CA GLY A 145 17.91 -12.37 8.87
C GLY A 145 17.59 -13.03 7.52
N ARG A 146 16.43 -13.71 7.41
CA ARG A 146 15.97 -14.43 6.22
C ARG A 146 15.05 -13.60 5.32
N SER A 147 14.66 -12.41 5.77
CA SER A 147 13.79 -11.49 5.05
C SER A 147 14.27 -10.05 5.22
N GLN A 148 14.07 -9.24 4.19
CA GLN A 148 14.24 -7.79 4.18
C GLN A 148 13.10 -7.07 4.92
N GLY A 149 12.06 -7.79 5.31
CA GLY A 149 10.94 -7.28 6.08
C GLY A 149 9.73 -6.87 5.25
N LEU A 150 9.01 -5.89 5.77
CA LEU A 150 7.72 -5.44 5.26
C LEU A 150 7.87 -4.10 4.55
N LEU A 151 7.53 -4.06 3.25
CA LEU A 151 7.48 -2.85 2.44
C LEU A 151 6.03 -2.44 2.19
N LEU A 152 5.71 -1.18 2.47
CA LEU A 152 4.37 -0.62 2.34
C LEU A 152 4.23 0.04 0.98
N CYS A 153 3.47 -0.61 0.10
CA CYS A 153 3.36 -0.25 -1.31
C CYS A 153 2.01 0.41 -1.57
N THR A 154 2.03 1.60 -2.14
CA THR A 154 0.83 2.35 -2.54
C THR A 154 0.86 2.59 -4.05
N SER A 155 -0.27 2.98 -4.64
CA SER A 155 -0.35 3.32 -6.07
C SER A 155 0.57 4.49 -6.47
N THR A 156 1.00 5.31 -5.51
CA THR A 156 1.91 6.43 -5.73
C THR A 156 3.39 6.05 -5.60
N GLY A 157 3.71 5.08 -4.73
CA GLY A 157 5.09 4.65 -4.46
C GLY A 157 5.21 3.75 -3.23
N VAL A 158 6.44 3.33 -2.94
CA VAL A 158 6.81 2.62 -1.70
C VAL A 158 7.07 3.66 -0.60
N LEU A 159 6.37 3.54 0.54
CA LEU A 159 6.45 4.54 1.61
C LEU A 159 7.86 4.63 2.21
N GLN A 160 8.50 3.49 2.49
CA GLN A 160 9.84 3.41 3.09
C GLN A 160 10.94 4.03 2.22
N GLU A 161 10.70 4.18 0.92
CA GLU A 161 11.64 4.82 0.01
C GLU A 161 11.38 6.32 -0.16
N GLY A 162 10.37 6.86 0.53
CA GLY A 162 9.91 8.23 0.39
C GLY A 162 9.34 8.56 -0.99
N LYS A 163 9.04 7.54 -1.81
CA LYS A 163 8.56 7.70 -3.19
C LYS A 163 7.05 7.83 -3.33
N ALA A 164 6.32 7.63 -2.24
CA ALA A 164 4.87 7.79 -2.21
C ALA A 164 4.44 9.24 -2.02
N GLY A 165 3.17 9.55 -2.32
CA GLY A 165 2.57 10.84 -2.02
C GLY A 165 2.59 11.12 -0.52
N ALA A 166 3.01 12.34 -0.13
CA ALA A 166 3.12 12.72 1.28
C ALA A 166 1.75 12.72 1.99
N ASP A 167 0.69 13.07 1.27
CA ASP A 167 -0.70 12.98 1.73
C ASP A 167 -1.11 11.54 2.03
N VAL A 168 -0.76 10.60 1.15
CA VAL A 168 -1.00 9.15 1.36
C VAL A 168 -0.22 8.66 2.56
N ALA A 169 1.07 9.01 2.69
CA ALA A 169 1.91 8.61 3.82
C ALA A 169 1.32 9.09 5.16
N VAL A 170 0.85 10.35 5.22
CA VAL A 170 0.19 10.90 6.41
C VAL A 170 -1.12 10.19 6.70
N ALA A 171 -1.97 9.97 5.70
CA ALA A 171 -3.26 9.29 5.91
C ALA A 171 -3.10 7.85 6.42
N VAL A 172 -2.10 7.12 5.88
CA VAL A 172 -1.72 5.78 6.37
C VAL A 172 -1.26 5.84 7.82
N ALA A 173 -0.40 6.81 8.17
CA ALA A 173 0.09 6.98 9.53
C ALA A 173 -1.03 7.33 10.52
N GLU A 174 -1.91 8.26 10.15
CA GLU A 174 -3.08 8.62 10.97
C GLU A 174 -3.95 7.42 11.26
N ARG A 175 -4.25 6.60 10.24
CA ARG A 175 -5.12 5.44 10.40
C ARG A 175 -4.45 4.33 11.20
N ALA A 176 -3.16 4.10 10.99
CA ALA A 176 -2.45 3.00 11.63
C ALA A 176 -2.04 3.29 13.08
N LYS A 177 -1.95 4.57 13.49
CA LYS A 177 -1.66 4.97 14.87
C LYS A 177 -2.61 4.30 15.86
N ASP A 178 -3.91 4.32 15.55
CA ASP A 178 -4.98 3.80 16.41
C ASP A 178 -5.36 2.35 16.08
N LEU A 179 -4.62 1.68 15.18
CA LEU A 179 -4.91 0.32 14.77
C LEU A 179 -4.54 -0.66 15.89
N ASP A 180 -5.47 -1.57 16.22
CA ASP A 180 -5.21 -2.78 16.98
C ASP A 180 -5.45 -4.00 16.10
N THR A 181 -4.37 -4.71 15.81
CA THR A 181 -4.38 -5.91 14.96
C THR A 181 -5.19 -7.06 15.55
N ARG A 182 -5.48 -7.06 16.87
CA ARG A 182 -6.38 -8.03 17.52
C ARG A 182 -7.82 -7.96 16.99
N SER A 183 -8.23 -6.82 16.42
CA SER A 183 -9.57 -6.61 15.88
C SER A 183 -9.76 -7.13 14.43
N ALA A 184 -8.77 -7.81 13.88
CA ALA A 184 -8.80 -8.24 12.49
C ALA A 184 -9.93 -9.21 12.17
N LYS A 185 -10.46 -9.05 10.96
CA LYS A 185 -11.62 -9.77 10.45
C LYS A 185 -11.21 -10.95 9.58
N ALA A 186 -12.01 -11.99 9.62
CA ALA A 186 -11.87 -13.19 8.81
C ALA A 186 -13.22 -13.56 8.18
N THR A 187 -13.18 -14.31 7.08
CA THR A 187 -14.38 -14.92 6.50
C THR A 187 -14.68 -16.28 7.15
N SER A 188 -13.64 -17.03 7.54
CA SER A 188 -13.74 -18.23 8.37
C SER A 188 -13.36 -17.90 9.82
N GLU A 189 -14.18 -18.33 10.76
CA GLU A 189 -13.92 -18.17 12.19
C GLU A 189 -12.83 -19.13 12.67
N GLU A 190 -12.71 -20.29 12.04
CA GLU A 190 -11.64 -21.27 12.28
C GLU A 190 -10.27 -20.69 11.95
N ASP A 191 -10.14 -20.05 10.78
CA ASP A 191 -8.92 -19.33 10.38
C ASP A 191 -8.60 -18.21 11.37
N ARG A 192 -9.64 -17.48 11.81
CA ARG A 192 -9.48 -16.41 12.79
C ARG A 192 -8.86 -16.93 14.08
N GLN A 193 -9.43 -17.99 14.65
CA GLN A 193 -8.97 -18.57 15.91
C GLN A 193 -7.57 -19.19 15.79
N MET A 194 -7.30 -19.88 14.68
CA MET A 194 -5.99 -20.46 14.40
C MET A 194 -4.90 -19.38 14.37
N ILE A 195 -5.10 -18.33 13.57
CA ILE A 195 -4.09 -17.28 13.40
C ILE A 195 -3.98 -16.41 14.67
N HIS A 196 -5.08 -16.16 15.39
CA HIS A 196 -5.01 -15.50 16.70
C HIS A 196 -4.12 -16.27 17.67
N ARG A 197 -4.31 -17.59 17.80
CA ARG A 197 -3.47 -18.43 18.67
C ARG A 197 -2.01 -18.39 18.24
N LEU A 198 -1.74 -18.42 16.94
CA LEU A 198 -0.38 -18.31 16.40
C LEU A 198 0.28 -16.99 16.81
N ILE A 199 -0.42 -15.86 16.62
CA ILE A 199 0.09 -14.54 16.98
C ILE A 199 0.32 -14.45 18.49
N GLU A 200 -0.60 -14.94 19.31
CA GLU A 200 -0.50 -14.95 20.78
C GLU A 200 0.68 -15.77 21.30
N GLN A 201 1.03 -16.87 20.63
CA GLN A 201 2.09 -17.77 21.10
C GLN A 201 3.49 -17.15 21.06
N MET A 202 3.79 -16.28 20.09
CA MET A 202 4.96 -15.39 20.04
C MET A 202 5.04 -14.77 18.65
N PRO A 203 5.22 -13.45 18.47
CA PRO A 203 5.65 -12.48 19.48
C PRO A 203 4.50 -11.76 20.21
N GLY A 204 3.24 -12.10 19.95
CA GLY A 204 2.06 -11.47 20.55
C GLY A 204 1.51 -10.28 19.74
N PHE A 205 0.24 -9.95 19.97
CA PHE A 205 -0.43 -8.81 19.31
C PHE A 205 0.23 -7.46 19.63
N GLU A 206 0.78 -7.29 20.84
CA GLU A 206 1.46 -6.03 21.20
C GLU A 206 2.76 -5.84 20.40
N ALA A 207 3.55 -6.90 20.23
CA ALA A 207 4.75 -6.85 19.40
C ALA A 207 4.40 -6.63 17.93
N MET A 208 3.30 -7.22 17.45
CA MET A 208 2.84 -7.00 16.08
C MET A 208 2.34 -5.56 15.87
N ASN A 209 1.57 -5.02 16.81
CA ASN A 209 1.15 -3.62 16.80
C ASN A 209 2.37 -2.68 16.82
N SER A 210 3.38 -2.96 17.66
CA SER A 210 4.62 -2.18 17.72
C SER A 210 5.36 -2.22 16.39
N PHE A 211 5.55 -3.40 15.80
CA PHE A 211 6.24 -3.56 14.51
C PHE A 211 5.55 -2.80 13.39
N VAL A 212 4.22 -2.90 13.29
CA VAL A 212 3.43 -2.18 12.28
C VAL A 212 3.59 -0.67 12.45
N ARG A 213 3.47 -0.16 13.69
CA ARG A 213 3.62 1.27 13.99
C ARG A 213 5.03 1.77 13.72
N GLU A 214 6.06 1.01 14.09
CA GLU A 214 7.46 1.34 13.81
C GLU A 214 7.73 1.36 12.30
N THR A 215 7.24 0.36 11.56
CA THR A 215 7.38 0.31 10.09
C THR A 215 6.79 1.57 9.44
N ILE A 216 5.62 2.01 9.91
CA ILE A 216 4.93 3.20 9.40
C ILE A 216 5.62 4.48 9.84
N TYR A 217 6.12 4.54 11.07
CA TYR A 217 6.91 5.66 11.57
C TYR A 217 8.16 5.89 10.70
N TYR A 218 8.96 4.85 10.45
CA TYR A 218 10.14 4.96 9.59
C TYR A 218 9.79 5.34 8.16
N ALA A 219 8.64 4.86 7.66
CA ALA A 219 8.16 5.23 6.34
C ALA A 219 7.74 6.71 6.25
N LEU A 220 7.14 7.26 7.31
CA LEU A 220 6.79 8.67 7.40
C LEU A 220 8.05 9.55 7.44
N GLU A 221 9.04 9.16 8.24
CA GLU A 221 10.35 9.83 8.29
C GLU A 221 11.04 9.84 6.92
N ALA A 222 11.08 8.70 6.22
CA ALA A 222 11.65 8.60 4.88
C ALA A 222 10.91 9.51 3.87
N SER A 223 9.57 9.55 3.94
CA SER A 223 8.76 10.44 3.11
C SER A 223 9.04 11.92 3.39
N HIS A 224 9.19 12.29 4.67
CA HIS A 224 9.51 13.66 5.08
C HIS A 224 10.87 14.10 4.53
N GLN A 225 11.91 13.29 4.76
CA GLN A 225 13.27 13.58 4.29
C GLN A 225 13.35 13.68 2.77
N HIS A 226 12.67 12.78 2.05
CA HIS A 226 12.63 12.80 0.59
C HIS A 226 11.97 14.07 0.06
N TYR A 227 10.79 14.42 0.58
CA TYR A 227 10.07 15.62 0.20
C TYR A 227 10.88 16.89 0.49
N GLU A 228 11.44 17.01 1.70
CA GLU A 228 12.22 18.18 2.10
C GLU A 228 13.47 18.34 1.21
N SER A 229 14.15 17.24 0.89
CA SER A 229 15.33 17.25 0.01
C SER A 229 14.96 17.67 -1.42
N ALA A 230 13.88 17.13 -1.97
CA ALA A 230 13.40 17.50 -3.31
C ALA A 230 12.96 18.98 -3.37
N PHE A 231 12.25 19.44 -2.35
CA PHE A 231 11.83 20.84 -2.22
C PHE A 231 13.02 21.79 -2.17
N LYS A 232 13.98 21.55 -1.27
CA LYS A 232 15.19 22.38 -1.12
C LYS A 232 16.00 22.42 -2.42
N LYS A 233 16.14 21.29 -3.12
CA LYS A 233 16.82 21.21 -4.42
C LYS A 233 16.14 22.10 -5.44
N LEU A 234 14.83 21.95 -5.64
CA LEU A 234 14.07 22.73 -6.63
C LEU A 234 14.10 24.23 -6.30
N VAL A 235 13.91 24.61 -5.03
CA VAL A 235 14.01 26.02 -4.60
C VAL A 235 15.38 26.60 -4.92
N THR A 236 16.45 25.84 -4.69
CA THR A 236 17.82 26.26 -5.02
C THR A 236 18.02 26.43 -6.53
N GLU A 237 17.52 25.49 -7.35
CA GLU A 237 17.59 25.56 -8.81
C GLU A 237 16.80 26.76 -9.36
N PHE A 238 15.60 27.02 -8.84
CA PHE A 238 14.82 28.20 -9.21
C PHE A 238 15.49 29.50 -8.75
N ALA A 239 16.11 29.53 -7.56
CA ALA A 239 16.85 30.70 -7.08
C ALA A 239 18.07 30.99 -7.96
N ALA A 240 18.83 29.96 -8.36
CA ALA A 240 19.97 30.10 -9.27
C ALA A 240 19.52 30.62 -10.65
N THR A 241 18.42 30.09 -11.18
CA THR A 241 17.84 30.54 -12.47
C THR A 241 17.34 31.98 -12.39
N ARG A 242 16.74 32.37 -11.26
CA ARG A 242 16.31 33.76 -11.02
C ARG A 242 17.52 34.70 -10.91
N GLY A 243 18.59 34.29 -10.22
CA GLY A 243 19.84 35.05 -10.16
C GLY A 243 20.44 35.35 -11.54
N ALA A 244 20.29 34.43 -12.50
CA ALA A 244 20.71 34.63 -13.89
C ALA A 244 19.75 35.55 -14.70
N LEU A 245 18.46 35.59 -14.38
CA LEU A 245 17.43 36.36 -15.09
C LEU A 245 17.20 37.79 -14.55
N VAL A 246 17.66 38.10 -13.34
CA VAL A 246 17.50 39.45 -12.72
C VAL A 246 18.33 40.54 -13.43
N SER A 247 19.08 40.22 -14.49
CA SER A 247 19.65 41.22 -15.41
C SER A 247 18.61 41.93 -16.29
N SER A 248 17.32 41.54 -16.29
CA SER A 248 16.25 42.26 -17.01
C SER A 248 14.96 42.27 -16.18
N THR A 249 14.62 43.40 -15.58
CA THR A 249 13.50 43.53 -14.63
C THR A 249 12.22 44.05 -15.28
N LEU A 250 11.18 43.20 -15.31
CA LEU A 250 9.79 43.62 -15.18
C LEU A 250 9.12 42.74 -14.09
N PRO A 251 8.22 43.28 -13.25
CA PRO A 251 7.59 42.53 -12.17
C PRO A 251 6.67 41.43 -12.72
N LEU A 252 6.73 40.25 -12.11
CA LEU A 252 5.88 39.09 -12.43
C LEU A 252 4.41 39.44 -12.17
N PRO A 253 3.53 39.38 -13.20
CA PRO A 253 2.12 39.56 -12.98
C PRO A 253 1.57 38.31 -12.26
N THR A 254 0.83 38.52 -11.17
CA THR A 254 -0.07 37.53 -10.54
C THR A 254 0.55 36.57 -9.50
N LEU A 255 0.92 37.11 -8.34
CA LEU A 255 0.58 36.46 -7.07
C LEU A 255 -0.65 37.18 -6.54
N LEU A 256 -1.75 36.45 -6.32
CA LEU A 256 -2.97 37.00 -5.69
C LEU A 256 -2.69 37.28 -4.20
N THR A 257 -1.93 38.32 -3.92
CA THR A 257 -1.77 38.88 -2.57
C THR A 257 -2.86 39.92 -2.38
N GLY A 258 -4.05 39.50 -1.97
CA GLY A 258 -5.15 40.43 -1.72
C GLY A 258 -6.42 39.78 -1.22
N ARG A 259 -6.48 39.42 0.07
CA ARG A 259 -7.73 39.57 0.82
C ARG A 259 -7.78 41.04 1.24
N SER A 260 -8.52 41.85 0.48
CA SER A 260 -8.83 43.22 0.90
C SER A 260 -9.74 43.17 2.12
N THR A 261 -9.17 43.37 3.30
CA THR A 261 -9.90 43.93 4.43
C THR A 261 -10.21 45.38 4.07
N HIS A 262 -11.48 45.71 3.80
CA HIS A 262 -12.09 46.97 4.26
C HIS A 262 -13.56 47.06 3.82
N GLY A 263 -14.39 47.42 4.79
CA GLY A 263 -15.79 47.75 4.61
C GLY A 263 -16.43 48.13 5.95
N GLU A 264 -15.77 49.02 6.71
CA GLU A 264 -16.42 49.73 7.81
C GLU A 264 -17.59 50.53 7.25
N PHE A 265 -18.82 50.11 7.58
CA PHE A 265 -20.00 50.93 7.36
C PHE A 265 -20.11 51.93 8.52
N ARG A 266 -19.52 53.12 8.35
CA ARG A 266 -19.91 54.33 9.08
C ARG A 266 -20.83 55.16 8.19
N SER A 267 -22.09 55.28 8.57
CA SER A 267 -22.94 56.41 8.15
C SER A 267 -23.57 57.03 9.38
N GLY A 268 -23.31 58.31 9.57
CA GLY A 268 -23.64 59.08 10.75
C GLY A 268 -25.12 59.43 10.91
N THR A 269 -25.36 59.86 12.14
CA THR A 269 -26.47 60.63 12.70
C THR A 269 -27.25 61.54 11.75
N GLY A 270 -28.58 61.43 11.81
CA GLY A 270 -29.56 62.45 11.41
C GLY A 270 -30.80 62.36 12.31
N ASN A 271 -30.96 63.34 13.19
CA ASN A 271 -32.01 63.44 14.21
C ASN A 271 -33.18 64.29 13.64
N SER A 272 -34.44 63.87 13.78
CA SER A 272 -35.57 64.81 13.96
C SER A 272 -36.86 64.12 14.44
N LYS A 273 -37.51 64.81 15.37
CA LYS A 273 -38.77 64.51 16.07
C LYS A 273 -40.00 64.68 15.17
N GLY A 274 -41.11 64.06 15.54
CA GLY A 274 -42.44 64.62 15.24
C GLY A 274 -43.60 63.62 15.24
N SER A 275 -44.38 63.66 16.33
CA SER A 275 -45.79 63.23 16.47
C SER A 275 -46.13 61.74 16.49
#